data_AF-A0A7X8V5Y7-F1
#
_entry.id   AF-A0A7X8V5Y7-F1
#
_cell.length_a   1.000
_cell.length_b   1.000
_cell.length_c   1.000
_cell.angle_alpha   90.00
_cell.angle_beta   90.00
_cell.angle_gamma   90.00
#
_symmetry.space_group_name_H-M   'P 1'
#
loop_
_entity.id
_entity.type
_entity.pdbx_description
1 polymer ?
#
loop_
_entity_poly.entity_id
_entity_poly.type
_entity_poly.pdbx_seq_one_letter_code
_entity_poly.pdbx_strand_id
1 'polypeptide(L)' 'MALAFWLVFTFGPVPADGSNPPGEEITVHFYAGDPEGDDYGPGSYIYPSDPAFAPYEGLFDLLAFRV' A
#
# COMPACT_ATOMS: atom_id res chain seq x y z
N MET A 1 46.93 -3.92 -2.20
CA MET A 1 45.80 -4.03 -1.26
C MET A 1 44.86 -2.87 -1.55
N ALA A 2 43.67 -3.14 -2.10
CA ALA A 2 42.60 -2.16 -2.23
C ALA A 2 41.29 -2.95 -2.27
N LEU A 3 40.66 -3.06 -1.09
CA LEU A 3 39.32 -3.64 -0.95
C LEU A 3 38.33 -2.49 -1.18
N ALA A 4 37.78 -2.37 -2.38
CA ALA A 4 36.73 -1.41 -2.67
C ALA A 4 35.38 -2.06 -2.37
N PHE A 5 34.72 -1.50 -1.34
CA PHE A 5 33.36 -1.72 -0.91
C PHE A 5 32.38 -1.66 -2.10
N TRP A 6 31.65 -2.75 -2.38
CA TRP A 6 30.49 -2.73 -3.26
C TRP A 6 29.25 -3.07 -2.45
N LEU A 7 28.69 -2.07 -1.78
CA LEU A 7 27.30 -2.12 -1.32
C LEU A 7 26.44 -1.51 -2.43
N VAL A 8 26.07 -2.32 -3.42
CA VAL A 8 25.04 -1.92 -4.38
C VAL A 8 23.69 -2.15 -3.72
N PHE A 9 23.09 -1.09 -3.17
CA PHE A 9 21.66 -1.08 -2.88
C PHE A 9 20.90 -1.12 -4.20
N THR A 10 20.62 -2.30 -4.75
CA THR A 10 19.67 -2.46 -5.86
C THR A 10 18.23 -2.46 -5.32
N PHE A 11 17.76 -1.33 -4.79
CA PHE A 11 16.32 -1.11 -4.70
C PHE A 11 15.91 -0.48 -6.02
N GLY A 12 15.56 -1.32 -7.00
CA GLY A 12 14.87 -0.84 -8.20
C GLY A 12 13.53 -0.20 -7.81
N PRO A 13 13.01 0.76 -8.60
CA PRO A 13 11.74 1.40 -8.29
C PRO A 13 10.62 0.35 -8.34
N VAL A 14 10.00 0.09 -7.19
CA VAL A 14 8.73 -0.62 -7.15
C VAL A 14 7.67 0.30 -7.77
N PRO A 15 6.84 -0.18 -8.70
CA PRO A 15 5.78 0.64 -9.28
C PRO A 15 4.86 1.21 -8.20
N ALA A 16 4.69 2.53 -8.18
CA ALA A 16 3.85 3.24 -7.21
C ALA A 16 2.34 2.96 -7.41
N ASP A 17 1.97 2.36 -8.54
CA ASP A 17 0.60 1.97 -8.89
C ASP A 17 0.21 0.57 -8.37
N GLY A 18 1.10 -0.08 -7.59
CA GLY A 18 0.86 -1.42 -7.06
C GLY A 18 0.95 -2.54 -8.11
N SER A 19 1.41 -2.21 -9.33
CA SER A 19 1.71 -3.22 -10.34
C SER A 19 2.98 -4.00 -10.01
N ASN A 20 3.07 -5.22 -10.53
CA ASN A 20 4.19 -6.11 -10.25
C ASN A 20 5.41 -5.65 -11.05
N PRO A 21 6.63 -5.84 -10.53
CA PRO A 21 7.82 -5.60 -11.33
C PRO A 21 7.81 -6.49 -12.60
N PRO A 22 8.36 -6.00 -13.72
CA PRO A 22 8.37 -6.76 -14.96
C PRO A 22 9.07 -8.12 -14.79
N GLY A 23 8.34 -9.21 -15.04
CA GLY A 23 8.86 -10.59 -14.97
C GLY A 23 8.56 -11.34 -13.67
N GLU A 24 7.87 -10.74 -12.70
CA GLU A 24 7.41 -11.43 -11.50
C GLU A 24 5.93 -11.85 -11.64
N GLU A 25 5.71 -13.17 -11.79
CA GLU A 25 4.37 -13.75 -11.77
C GLU A 25 3.88 -13.83 -10.32
N ILE A 26 3.04 -12.89 -9.90
CA ILE A 26 2.38 -12.96 -8.59
C ILE A 26 1.31 -14.05 -8.64
N THR A 27 1.54 -15.12 -7.90
CA THR A 27 0.50 -16.11 -7.61
C THR A 27 -0.43 -15.54 -6.54
N VAL A 28 -1.66 -15.21 -6.91
CA VAL A 28 -2.68 -14.78 -5.96
C VAL A 28 -3.29 -16.02 -5.32
N HIS A 29 -2.98 -16.24 -4.05
CA HIS A 29 -3.55 -17.29 -3.22
C HIS A 29 -4.93 -16.92 -2.69
N PHE A 30 -5.18 -15.62 -2.47
CA PHE A 30 -6.45 -15.12 -1.95
C PHE A 30 -6.78 -13.73 -2.45
N TYR A 31 -8.07 -13.46 -2.67
CA TYR A 31 -8.61 -12.14 -2.98
C TYR A 31 -9.88 -11.89 -2.16
N ALA A 32 -9.98 -10.69 -1.59
CA ALA A 32 -11.20 -10.18 -0.98
C ALA A 32 -11.44 -8.73 -1.40
N GLY A 33 -12.70 -8.44 -1.75
CA GLY A 33 -13.19 -7.07 -1.87
C GLY A 33 -13.87 -6.64 -0.57
N ASP A 34 -13.95 -5.34 -0.37
CA ASP A 34 -14.55 -4.70 0.80
C ASP A 34 -15.46 -3.54 0.32
N PRO A 35 -16.60 -3.25 0.97
CA PRO A 35 -17.54 -2.24 0.52
C PRO A 35 -16.96 -0.82 0.59
N GLU A 36 -17.24 0.02 -0.41
CA GLU A 36 -16.88 1.45 -0.39
C GLU A 36 -17.58 2.18 0.76
N GLY A 37 -16.81 2.98 1.49
CA GLY A 37 -17.29 3.80 2.60
C GLY A 37 -17.49 3.05 3.93
N ASP A 38 -16.89 1.87 4.11
CA ASP A 38 -16.89 1.11 5.38
C ASP A 38 -15.69 1.49 6.30
N ASP A 39 -15.24 2.74 6.23
CA ASP A 39 -14.12 3.28 6.99
C ASP A 39 -14.53 3.95 8.32
N TYR A 40 -15.78 3.76 8.74
CA TYR A 40 -16.37 4.36 9.95
C TYR A 40 -16.40 3.40 11.17
N GLY A 41 -15.65 2.29 11.12
CA GLY A 41 -15.53 1.32 12.21
C GLY A 41 -16.87 0.66 12.54
N PRO A 42 -17.37 0.71 13.80
CA PRO A 42 -18.74 0.29 14.12
C PRO A 42 -19.86 1.16 13.52
N GLY A 43 -19.51 2.15 12.69
CA GLY A 43 -20.42 3.12 12.06
C GLY A 43 -20.42 4.51 12.72
N SER A 44 -19.47 4.81 13.62
CA SER A 44 -19.45 6.07 14.37
C SER A 44 -18.06 6.70 14.53
N TYR A 45 -17.04 6.15 13.90
CA TYR A 45 -15.70 6.75 13.95
C TYR A 45 -15.66 8.00 13.08
N ILE A 46 -14.78 8.93 13.41
CA ILE A 46 -14.61 10.18 12.69
C ILE A 46 -13.13 10.34 12.38
N TYR A 47 -12.84 10.80 11.17
CA TYR A 47 -11.48 11.09 10.76
C TYR A 47 -10.80 12.13 11.67
N PRO A 48 -9.50 11.98 11.96
CA PRO A 48 -8.76 13.00 12.67
C PRO A 48 -8.79 14.34 11.93
N SER A 49 -8.92 15.45 12.66
CA SER A 49 -8.92 16.80 12.08
C SER A 49 -7.52 17.40 11.93
N ASP A 50 -6.46 16.65 12.26
CA ASP A 50 -5.09 17.12 12.07
C ASP A 50 -4.79 17.24 10.57
N PRO A 51 -4.17 18.35 10.10
CA PRO A 51 -3.91 18.57 8.67
C PRO A 51 -3.14 17.44 7.96
N ALA A 52 -2.38 16.62 8.69
CA ALA A 52 -1.71 15.45 8.15
C ALA A 52 -2.69 14.40 7.56
N PHE A 53 -3.96 14.47 7.93
CA PHE A 53 -5.02 13.59 7.47
C PHE A 53 -5.95 14.25 6.45
N ALA A 54 -5.62 15.42 5.90
CA ALA A 54 -6.34 15.94 4.74
C ALA A 54 -6.28 14.88 3.60
N PRO A 55 -7.40 14.55 2.93
CA PRO A 55 -8.65 15.30 2.81
C PRO A 55 -9.72 14.99 3.87
N TYR A 56 -9.38 14.27 4.94
CA TYR A 56 -10.26 13.91 6.07
C TYR A 56 -11.37 12.90 5.75
N GLU A 57 -11.26 12.20 4.63
CA GLU A 57 -12.16 11.14 4.21
C GLU A 57 -11.41 10.16 3.29
N GLY A 58 -11.82 8.89 3.28
CA GLY A 58 -11.33 7.85 2.36
C GLY A 58 -9.89 7.37 2.54
N LEU A 59 -9.07 7.95 3.43
CA LEU A 59 -7.69 7.48 3.65
C LEU A 59 -7.61 6.06 4.22
N PHE A 60 -8.68 5.60 4.87
CA PHE A 60 -8.78 4.31 5.52
C PHE A 60 -9.85 3.40 4.91
N ASP A 61 -10.43 3.78 3.76
CA ASP A 61 -11.39 2.99 3.01
C ASP A 61 -10.67 1.90 2.21
N LEU A 62 -10.59 0.70 2.79
CA LEU A 62 -10.04 -0.46 2.10
C LEU A 62 -11.08 -0.91 1.07
N LEU A 63 -10.68 -1.07 -0.19
CA LEU A 63 -11.61 -1.56 -1.23
C LEU A 63 -11.35 -3.02 -1.60
N ALA A 64 -10.10 -3.48 -1.47
CA ALA A 64 -9.72 -4.86 -1.71
C ALA A 64 -8.31 -5.15 -1.18
N PHE A 65 -8.03 -6.44 -0.98
CA PHE A 65 -6.66 -6.93 -0.80
C PHE A 65 -6.46 -8.29 -1.46
N ARG A 66 -5.20 -8.63 -1.71
CA ARG A 66 -4.78 -9.92 -2.26
C ARG A 66 -3.53 -10.43 -1.53
N VAL A 67 -3.41 -11.75 -1.42
CA VAL A 67 -2.27 -12.46 -0.80
C VAL A 67 -1.72 -13.46 -1.80
#